data_AF-A0A370NMJ9-F1
#
_entry.id   AF-A0A370NMJ9-F1
#
_cell.length_a   1.000
_cell.length_b   1.000
_cell.length_c   1.000
_cell.angle_alpha   90.00
_cell.angle_beta   90.00
_cell.angle_gamma   90.00
#
_symmetry.space_group_name_H-M   'P 1'
#
loop_
_entity.id
_entity.type
_entity.pdbx_description
1 polymer ?
#
loop_
_entity_poly.entity_id
_entity_poly.type
_entity_poly.pdbx_seq_one_letter_code
_entity_poly.pdbx_strand_id
1 'polypeptide(L)'
;MGEARRTLTTELRLLEEVEQDDVLAVAVARPTLEHTRSFRIALSDGVVRRAALFDAASGRPLEMTREDVVQAGQALKRLHDQPALRDLAPRRQVADLAETYRTLDRLAQAFTFAGQAVAATRERCQQLVAAGWPSVEMPVGFCHGDFRMANMRIDGRQITLFDFDDCGSEPQS
;
A
#
# COMPACT_ATOMS: atom_id res chain seq x y z
N MET A 1 6.98 -16.64 16.51
CA MET A 1 7.09 -15.32 17.18
C MET A 1 6.08 -14.43 16.48
N GLY A 2 5.09 -13.93 17.23
CA GLY A 2 3.79 -13.50 16.70
C GLY A 2 3.88 -12.36 15.68
N GLU A 3 3.24 -12.60 14.53
CA GLU A 3 2.90 -11.60 13.52
C GLU A 3 2.26 -10.39 14.23
N ALA A 4 2.87 -9.21 14.11
CA ALA A 4 2.29 -7.97 14.59
C ALA A 4 1.09 -7.65 13.69
N ARG A 5 -0.03 -8.34 13.92
CA ARG A 5 -1.26 -8.18 13.18
C ARG A 5 -1.73 -6.75 13.39
N ARG A 6 -1.53 -5.93 12.37
CA ARG A 6 -1.97 -4.53 12.34
C ARG A 6 -3.41 -4.47 12.80
N THR A 7 -3.67 -3.61 13.77
CA THR A 7 -5.03 -3.38 14.21
C THR A 7 -5.63 -2.33 13.29
N LEU A 8 -6.80 -2.60 12.74
CA LEU A 8 -7.60 -1.65 11.94
C LEU A 8 -7.68 -0.27 12.62
N THR A 9 -7.67 -0.21 13.95
CA THR A 9 -7.64 1.05 14.71
C THR A 9 -6.41 1.92 14.42
N THR A 10 -5.23 1.32 14.28
CA THR A 10 -3.97 2.05 14.02
C THR A 10 -3.99 2.64 12.61
N GLU A 11 -4.49 1.88 11.65
CA GLU A 11 -4.72 2.37 10.28
C GLU A 11 -5.67 3.55 10.23
N LEU A 12 -6.83 3.43 10.87
CA LEU A 12 -7.84 4.49 10.83
C LEU A 12 -7.30 5.81 11.44
N ARG A 13 -6.48 5.71 12.48
CA ARG A 13 -5.76 6.86 13.05
C ARG A 13 -4.73 7.42 12.08
N LEU A 14 -4.02 6.58 11.36
CA LEU A 14 -3.08 7.05 10.35
C LEU A 14 -3.80 7.83 9.25
N LEU A 15 -4.93 7.33 8.75
CA LEU A 15 -5.72 7.99 7.71
C LEU A 15 -6.30 9.33 8.17
N GLU A 16 -6.56 9.50 9.46
CA GLU A 16 -6.99 10.77 10.06
C GLU A 16 -5.90 11.85 10.01
N GLU A 17 -4.64 11.45 10.00
CA GLU A 17 -3.48 12.33 10.04
C GLU A 17 -2.96 12.67 8.64
N VAL A 18 -3.56 12.09 7.59
CA VAL A 18 -3.22 12.45 6.21
C VAL A 18 -3.80 13.84 5.91
N GLU A 19 -2.92 14.79 5.66
CA GLU A 19 -3.28 16.10 5.16
C GLU A 19 -3.81 15.97 3.73
N GLN A 20 -5.03 16.46 3.49
CA GLN A 20 -5.69 16.41 2.20
C GLN A 20 -5.72 17.81 1.57
N ASP A 21 -5.55 17.88 0.26
CA ASP A 21 -5.52 19.13 -0.52
C ASP A 21 -6.22 18.95 -1.89
N ASP A 22 -6.01 19.89 -2.82
CA ASP A 22 -6.60 19.86 -4.15
C ASP A 22 -6.00 18.78 -5.08
N VAL A 23 -4.94 18.09 -4.65
CA VAL A 23 -4.24 17.04 -5.39
C VAL A 23 -4.43 15.67 -4.73
N LEU A 24 -4.39 15.59 -3.40
CA LEU A 24 -4.47 14.35 -2.64
C LEU A 24 -5.66 14.34 -1.68
N ALA A 25 -6.46 13.29 -1.77
CA ALA A 25 -7.45 12.90 -0.79
C ALA A 25 -7.27 11.43 -0.42
N VAL A 26 -7.84 11.01 0.71
CA VAL A 26 -7.90 9.61 1.13
C VAL A 26 -9.32 9.23 1.52
N ALA A 27 -9.69 7.97 1.35
CA ALA A 27 -11.00 7.49 1.78
C ALA A 27 -11.17 7.67 3.29
N VAL A 28 -12.28 8.31 3.68
CA VAL A 28 -12.58 8.63 5.08
C VAL A 28 -13.51 7.56 5.65
N ALA A 29 -13.13 7.00 6.80
CA ALA A 29 -13.99 6.06 7.51
C ALA A 29 -15.18 6.78 8.15
N ARG A 30 -16.37 6.26 7.89
CA ARG A 30 -17.63 6.74 8.43
C ARG A 30 -17.77 6.37 9.90
N PRO A 31 -18.14 7.33 10.77
CA PRO A 31 -18.49 6.99 12.13
C PRO A 31 -19.78 6.16 12.17
N THR A 32 -19.83 5.20 13.07
CA THR A 32 -21.03 4.48 13.48
C THR A 32 -21.95 5.40 14.28
N LEU A 33 -23.15 4.90 14.61
CA LEU A 33 -24.07 5.59 15.51
C LEU A 33 -23.50 5.81 16.92
N GLU A 34 -22.50 5.02 17.32
CA GLU A 34 -21.77 5.15 18.58
C GLU A 34 -20.54 6.05 18.46
N HIS A 35 -20.40 6.77 17.34
CA HIS A 35 -19.26 7.65 17.04
C HIS A 35 -17.90 6.95 16.98
N THR A 36 -17.88 5.62 16.80
CA THR A 36 -16.66 4.84 16.54
C THR A 36 -16.46 4.67 15.04
N ARG A 37 -15.22 4.54 14.55
CA ARG A 37 -14.95 4.34 13.10
C ARG A 37 -14.71 2.89 12.69
N SER A 38 -14.88 1.96 13.63
CA SER A 38 -14.79 0.53 13.35
C SER A 38 -15.75 -0.24 14.26
N PHE A 39 -16.25 -1.36 13.77
CA PHE A 39 -17.21 -2.21 14.46
C PHE A 39 -16.85 -3.68 14.30
N ARG A 40 -17.52 -4.56 15.06
CA ARG A 40 -17.38 -6.01 14.93
C ARG A 40 -18.57 -6.57 14.18
N ILE A 41 -18.31 -7.47 13.23
CA ILE A 41 -19.34 -8.21 12.50
C ILE A 41 -19.14 -9.70 12.74
N ALA A 42 -20.22 -10.39 13.13
CA ALA A 42 -20.25 -11.84 13.19
C ALA A 42 -20.60 -12.38 11.80
N LEU A 43 -19.77 -13.25 11.26
CA LEU A 43 -20.02 -13.94 10.01
C LEU A 43 -20.82 -15.22 10.24
N SER A 44 -21.39 -15.78 9.17
CA SER A 44 -22.21 -16.99 9.21
C SER A 44 -21.46 -18.24 9.69
N ASP A 45 -20.12 -18.22 9.64
CA ASP A 45 -19.23 -19.27 10.15
C ASP A 45 -18.91 -19.13 11.66
N GLY A 46 -19.49 -18.14 12.34
CA GLY A 46 -19.25 -17.85 13.75
C GLY A 46 -17.98 -17.03 14.01
N VAL A 47 -17.21 -16.68 12.98
CA VAL A 47 -16.01 -15.84 13.12
C VAL A 47 -16.42 -14.39 13.28
N VAL A 48 -15.90 -13.73 14.32
CA VAL A 48 -16.06 -12.29 14.52
C VAL A 48 -14.90 -11.55 13.87
N ARG A 49 -15.20 -10.66 12.92
CA ARG A 49 -14.22 -9.79 12.28
C ARG A 49 -14.41 -8.35 12.71
N ARG A 50 -13.33 -7.56 12.64
CA ARG A 50 -13.41 -6.11 12.77
C ARG A 50 -13.52 -5.51 11.36
N ALA A 51 -14.38 -4.52 11.20
CA ALA A 51 -14.64 -3.84 9.93
C ALA A 51 -14.73 -2.33 10.15
N ALA A 52 -14.53 -1.58 9.07
CA ALA A 52 -14.79 -0.15 8.96
C ALA A 52 -15.55 0.09 7.65
N LEU A 53 -16.38 1.13 7.61
CA LEU A 53 -17.08 1.56 6.40
C LEU A 53 -16.46 2.87 5.96
N PHE A 54 -16.16 3.01 4.67
CA PHE A 54 -15.56 4.22 4.11
C PHE A 54 -16.53 4.90 3.16
N ASP A 55 -16.42 6.23 3.04
CA ASP A 55 -17.06 6.94 1.94
C ASP A 55 -16.52 6.44 0.60
N ALA A 56 -17.42 6.31 -0.38
CA ALA A 56 -17.02 5.96 -1.72
C ALA A 56 -16.17 7.09 -2.32
N ALA A 57 -14.97 6.75 -2.80
CA ALA A 57 -14.13 7.70 -3.52
C ALA A 57 -14.89 8.21 -4.77
N SER A 58 -14.98 9.53 -4.91
CA SER A 58 -15.67 10.17 -6.03
C SER A 58 -14.81 10.16 -7.30
N GLY A 59 -15.45 10.38 -8.44
CA GLY A 59 -14.78 10.45 -9.73
C GLY A 59 -14.65 9.12 -10.47
N ARG A 60 -13.84 9.11 -11.53
CA ARG A 60 -13.67 7.96 -12.43
C ARG A 60 -12.47 7.10 -12.02
N PRO A 61 -12.40 5.81 -12.45
CA PRO A 61 -11.15 5.06 -12.39
C PRO A 61 -10.04 5.78 -13.18
N LEU A 62 -8.80 5.55 -12.76
CA LEU A 62 -7.63 5.94 -13.55
C LEU A 62 -7.45 4.95 -14.71
N GLU A 63 -6.96 5.47 -15.82
CA GLU A 63 -6.55 4.74 -17.00
C GLU A 63 -5.02 4.81 -17.18
N MET A 64 -4.45 3.92 -17.99
CA MET A 64 -3.01 3.92 -18.29
C MET A 64 -2.64 4.99 -19.32
N THR A 65 -3.07 6.22 -19.07
CA THR A 65 -2.76 7.40 -19.88
C THR A 65 -1.63 8.19 -19.21
N ARG A 66 -0.89 8.97 -20.00
CA ARG A 66 0.19 9.80 -19.48
C ARG A 66 -0.31 10.81 -18.44
N GLU A 67 -1.49 11.37 -18.64
CA GLU A 67 -2.07 12.38 -17.75
C GLU A 67 -2.41 11.79 -16.37
N ASP A 68 -3.15 10.68 -16.36
CA ASP A 68 -3.54 10.00 -15.11
C ASP A 68 -2.32 9.52 -14.31
N VAL A 69 -1.30 8.97 -15.00
CA VAL A 69 -0.05 8.55 -14.35
C VAL A 69 0.70 9.72 -13.73
N VAL A 70 0.73 10.88 -14.39
CA VAL A 70 1.35 12.09 -13.84
C VAL A 70 0.61 12.57 -12.61
N GLN A 71 -0.73 12.58 -12.63
CA GLN A 71 -1.54 13.01 -11.48
C GLN A 71 -1.42 12.04 -10.31
N ALA A 72 -1.43 10.73 -10.56
CA ALA A 72 -1.16 9.73 -9.54
C ALA A 72 0.24 9.94 -8.91
N GLY A 73 1.27 10.16 -9.72
CA GLY A 73 2.62 10.45 -9.23
C GLY A 73 2.70 11.72 -8.37
N GLN A 74 1.95 12.76 -8.73
CA GLN A 74 1.85 13.99 -7.93
C GLN A 74 1.19 13.73 -6.57
N ALA A 75 0.09 12.97 -6.54
CA ALA A 75 -0.58 12.59 -5.30
C ALA A 75 0.30 11.71 -4.41
N LEU A 76 1.03 10.75 -4.99
CA LEU A 76 2.01 9.93 -4.26
C LEU A 76 3.10 10.79 -3.63
N LYS A 77 3.63 11.75 -4.41
CA LYS A 77 4.62 12.71 -3.88
C LYS A 77 4.05 13.51 -2.71
N ARG A 78 2.81 14.00 -2.82
CA ARG A 78 2.15 14.72 -1.71
C ARG A 78 2.03 13.85 -0.46
N LEU A 79 1.70 12.57 -0.61
CA LEU A 79 1.61 11.62 0.50
C LEU A 79 2.99 11.41 1.15
N HIS A 80 4.03 11.23 0.35
CA HIS A 80 5.41 11.03 0.82
C HIS A 80 6.00 12.25 1.54
N ASP A 81 5.62 13.46 1.11
CA ASP A 81 6.13 14.73 1.65
C ASP A 81 5.52 15.08 3.04
N GLN A 82 4.62 14.26 3.59
CA GLN A 82 3.99 14.50 4.90
C GLN A 82 4.81 13.89 6.06
N PRO A 83 5.55 14.70 6.84
CA PRO A 83 6.47 14.19 7.86
C PRO A 83 5.75 13.53 9.04
N ALA A 84 4.54 13.98 9.39
CA ALA A 84 3.76 13.43 10.50
C ALA A 84 3.44 11.94 10.33
N LEU A 85 3.27 11.48 9.08
CA LEU A 85 2.96 10.09 8.78
C LEU A 85 4.13 9.15 9.08
N ARG A 86 5.38 9.65 9.08
CA ARG A 86 6.58 8.83 9.30
C ARG A 86 6.58 8.15 10.67
N ASP A 87 6.15 8.87 11.71
CA ASP A 87 6.16 8.36 13.08
C ASP A 87 4.99 7.42 13.38
N LEU A 88 3.91 7.55 12.58
CA LEU A 88 2.70 6.71 12.67
C LEU A 88 2.79 5.47 11.78
N ALA A 89 3.63 5.52 10.76
CA ALA A 89 3.81 4.47 9.78
C ALA A 89 4.27 3.18 10.48
N PRO A 90 3.51 2.07 10.37
CA PRO A 90 3.95 0.80 10.91
C PRO A 90 5.27 0.38 10.26
N ARG A 91 6.21 -0.12 11.05
CA ARG A 91 7.43 -0.71 10.52
C ARG A 91 7.08 -2.00 9.81
N ARG A 92 7.33 -2.05 8.50
CA ARG A 92 7.25 -3.30 7.76
C ARG A 92 8.57 -4.02 7.83
N GLN A 93 8.48 -5.34 7.96
CA GLN A 93 9.64 -6.18 7.79
C GLN A 93 9.93 -6.19 6.29
N VAL A 94 11.01 -5.50 5.88
CA VAL A 94 11.53 -5.64 4.52
C VAL A 94 11.79 -7.14 4.30
N ALA A 95 11.25 -7.68 3.22
CA ALA A 95 11.33 -9.10 2.93
C ALA A 95 12.78 -9.58 3.00
N ASP A 96 13.02 -10.70 3.69
CA ASP A 96 14.31 -11.38 3.64
C ASP A 96 14.53 -11.84 2.19
N LEU A 97 15.49 -11.20 1.51
CA LEU A 97 15.82 -11.51 0.13
C LEU A 97 16.10 -13.01 -0.07
N ALA A 98 16.71 -13.67 0.92
CA ALA A 98 16.95 -15.11 0.86
C ALA A 98 15.63 -15.91 0.88
N GLU A 99 14.64 -15.47 1.65
CA GLU A 99 13.30 -16.07 1.68
C GLU A 99 12.51 -15.79 0.39
N THR A 100 12.61 -14.57 -0.15
CA THR A 100 12.03 -14.22 -1.44
C THR A 100 12.59 -15.12 -2.54
N TYR A 101 13.91 -15.30 -2.61
CA TYR A 101 14.53 -16.17 -3.61
C TYR A 101 14.11 -17.64 -3.44
N ARG A 102 14.03 -18.15 -2.20
CA ARG A 102 13.50 -19.51 -1.94
C ARG A 102 12.07 -19.67 -2.44
N THR A 103 11.22 -18.66 -2.26
CA THR A 103 9.83 -18.68 -2.74
C THR A 103 9.76 -18.68 -4.26
N LEU A 104 10.56 -17.83 -4.93
CA LEU A 104 10.66 -17.82 -6.38
C LEU A 104 11.15 -19.17 -6.92
N ASP A 105 12.14 -19.80 -6.28
CA ASP A 105 12.65 -21.11 -6.68
C ASP A 105 11.56 -22.20 -6.59
N ARG A 106 10.76 -22.19 -5.51
CA ARG A 106 9.63 -23.12 -5.37
C ARG A 106 8.56 -22.91 -6.44
N LEU A 107 8.21 -21.65 -6.73
CA LEU A 107 7.23 -21.32 -7.77
C LEU A 107 7.73 -21.76 -9.16
N ALA A 108 9.01 -21.55 -9.45
CA ALA A 108 9.60 -21.94 -10.71
C ALA A 108 9.58 -23.47 -10.93
N GLN A 109 9.76 -24.24 -9.84
CA GLN A 109 9.68 -25.70 -9.86
C GLN A 109 8.24 -26.22 -9.96
N ALA A 110 7.29 -25.52 -9.35
CA ALA A 110 5.89 -25.97 -9.28
C ALA A 110 5.09 -25.70 -10.56
N PHE A 111 5.47 -24.68 -11.35
CA PHE A 111 4.69 -24.24 -12.51
C PHE A 111 5.52 -24.25 -13.80
N THR A 112 5.29 -25.23 -14.67
CA THR A 112 6.03 -25.40 -15.94
C THR A 112 5.87 -24.24 -16.92
N PHE A 113 4.70 -23.59 -16.95
CA PHE A 113 4.43 -22.44 -17.84
C PHE A 113 4.99 -21.12 -17.30
N ALA A 114 4.99 -20.93 -15.98
CA ALA A 114 5.45 -19.69 -15.33
C ALA A 114 6.91 -19.74 -14.89
N GLY A 115 7.52 -20.93 -14.83
CA GLY A 115 8.83 -21.12 -14.21
C GLY A 115 9.97 -20.43 -14.93
N GLN A 116 9.90 -20.28 -16.25
CA GLN A 116 10.88 -19.49 -17.01
C GLN A 116 10.77 -17.98 -16.69
N ALA A 117 9.55 -17.44 -16.59
CA ALA A 117 9.33 -16.03 -16.22
C ALA A 117 9.77 -15.75 -14.78
N VAL A 118 9.50 -16.67 -13.85
CA VAL A 118 9.92 -16.58 -12.45
C VAL A 118 11.45 -16.66 -12.34
N ALA A 119 12.10 -17.57 -13.05
CA ALA A 119 13.55 -17.69 -13.09
C ALA A 119 14.21 -16.43 -13.68
N ALA A 120 13.69 -15.89 -14.78
CA ALA A 120 14.18 -14.65 -15.39
C ALA A 120 14.00 -13.45 -14.46
N THR A 121 12.87 -13.36 -13.75
CA THR A 121 12.62 -12.32 -12.73
C THR A 121 13.63 -12.42 -11.60
N ARG A 122 13.90 -13.62 -11.10
CA ARG A 122 14.91 -13.86 -10.05
C ARG A 122 16.30 -13.43 -10.51
N GLU A 123 16.72 -13.87 -11.69
CA GLU A 123 18.03 -13.51 -12.25
C GLU A 123 18.15 -11.98 -12.40
N ARG A 124 17.09 -11.33 -12.89
CA ARG A 124 17.05 -9.87 -13.00
C ARG A 124 17.20 -9.21 -11.63
N CYS A 125 16.46 -9.64 -10.62
CA CYS A 125 16.60 -9.13 -9.26
C CYS A 125 18.03 -9.31 -8.71
N GLN A 126 18.66 -10.46 -8.95
CA GLN A 126 20.05 -10.71 -8.54
C GLN A 126 21.03 -9.77 -9.26
N GLN A 127 20.84 -9.53 -10.56
CA GLN A 127 21.64 -8.58 -11.33
C GLN A 127 21.47 -7.15 -10.79
N LEU A 128 20.26 -6.74 -10.42
CA LEU A 128 19.99 -5.42 -9.86
C LEU A 128 20.67 -5.23 -8.50
N VAL A 129 20.60 -6.22 -7.62
CA VAL A 129 21.31 -6.21 -6.32
C VAL A 129 22.84 -6.21 -6.53
N ALA A 130 23.35 -7.06 -7.43
CA ALA A 130 24.78 -7.19 -7.72
C ALA A 130 25.37 -5.98 -8.46
N ALA A 131 24.57 -5.29 -9.27
CA ALA A 131 24.94 -4.01 -9.90
C ALA A 131 25.10 -2.88 -8.86
N GLY A 132 24.91 -3.20 -7.58
CA GLY A 132 24.99 -2.24 -6.49
C GLY A 132 23.99 -1.13 -6.71
N TRP A 133 22.75 -1.48 -7.14
CA TRP A 133 21.65 -0.51 -7.22
C TRP A 133 21.76 0.32 -5.96
N PRO A 134 22.18 1.58 -6.10
CA PRO A 134 22.80 2.22 -5.00
C PRO A 134 21.70 2.39 -3.99
N SER A 135 21.96 1.94 -2.75
CA SER A 135 21.36 2.57 -1.60
C SER A 135 21.92 4.00 -1.53
N VAL A 136 21.75 4.81 -2.58
CA VAL A 136 21.56 6.24 -2.39
C VAL A 136 20.45 6.26 -1.37
N GLU A 137 20.74 6.80 -0.20
CA GLU A 137 19.90 6.83 0.98
C GLU A 137 18.49 7.25 0.58
N MET A 138 17.68 6.29 0.14
CA MET A 138 16.34 6.57 -0.30
C MET A 138 15.63 6.99 0.98
N PRO A 139 14.97 8.15 0.98
CA PRO A 139 14.25 8.59 2.16
C PRO A 139 13.28 7.48 2.55
N VAL A 140 13.49 6.94 3.74
CA VAL A 140 12.56 5.98 4.32
C VAL A 140 11.49 6.78 5.02
N GLY A 141 10.27 6.61 4.57
CA GLY A 141 9.11 7.36 5.03
C GLY A 141 7.84 6.54 4.89
N PHE A 142 6.71 7.18 5.10
CA PHE A 142 5.42 6.55 4.90
C PHE A 142 5.17 6.28 3.42
N CYS A 143 4.72 5.06 3.11
CA CYS A 143 4.34 4.57 1.79
C CYS A 143 2.96 3.92 1.86
N HIS A 144 2.19 3.99 0.77
CA HIS A 144 0.91 3.28 0.64
C HIS A 144 1.07 1.75 0.62
N GLY A 145 2.19 1.24 0.10
CA GLY A 145 2.55 -0.18 0.04
C GLY A 145 1.81 -1.04 -1.00
N ASP A 146 0.75 -0.51 -1.62
CA ASP A 146 0.05 -1.10 -2.77
C ASP A 146 -0.44 0.02 -3.71
N PHE A 147 0.50 0.81 -4.21
CA PHE A 147 0.20 1.96 -5.05
C PHE A 147 -0.12 1.53 -6.50
N ARG A 148 -1.39 1.22 -6.76
CA ARG A 148 -1.90 0.76 -8.07
C ARG A 148 -3.17 1.50 -8.46
N MET A 149 -3.42 1.67 -9.76
CA MET A 149 -4.59 2.41 -10.29
C MET A 149 -5.95 1.91 -9.76
N ALA A 150 -6.06 0.62 -9.43
CA ALA A 150 -7.27 0.04 -8.85
C ALA A 150 -7.61 0.58 -7.44
N ASN A 151 -6.62 1.15 -6.74
CA ASN A 151 -6.72 1.68 -5.39
C ASN A 151 -6.89 3.22 -5.41
N MET A 152 -7.34 3.78 -6.55
CA MET A 152 -7.43 5.22 -6.78
C MET A 152 -8.68 5.61 -7.56
N ARG A 153 -9.19 6.81 -7.28
CA ARG A 153 -10.14 7.52 -8.16
C ARG A 153 -9.62 8.91 -8.47
N ILE A 154 -10.02 9.42 -9.62
CA ILE A 154 -9.69 10.78 -10.05
C ILE A 154 -10.96 11.60 -10.28
N ASP A 155 -11.00 12.78 -9.66
CA ASP A 155 -12.00 13.81 -9.90
C ASP A 155 -11.32 15.15 -10.20
N GLY A 156 -11.38 15.57 -11.47
CA GLY A 156 -10.61 16.71 -11.96
C GLY A 156 -9.10 16.51 -11.78
N ARG A 157 -8.52 17.21 -10.79
CA ARG A 157 -7.08 17.12 -10.45
C ARG A 157 -6.80 16.32 -9.19
N GLN A 158 -7.82 16.02 -8.40
CA GLN A 158 -7.66 15.37 -7.12
C GLN A 158 -7.66 13.86 -7.30
N ILE A 159 -6.66 13.20 -6.74
CA ILE A 159 -6.61 11.74 -6.59
C ILE A 159 -7.09 11.37 -5.19
N THR A 160 -8.07 10.49 -5.11
CA THR A 160 -8.47 9.87 -3.83
C THR A 160 -7.87 8.47 -3.74
N LEU A 161 -6.99 8.26 -2.77
CA LEU A 161 -6.40 6.95 -2.46
C LEU A 161 -7.29 6.17 -1.48
N PHE A 162 -7.31 4.85 -1.61
CA PHE A 162 -7.99 3.93 -0.68
C PHE A 162 -7.26 2.60 -0.65
N ASP A 163 -7.70 1.67 0.21
CA ASP A 163 -7.04 0.36 0.38
C ASP A 163 -5.63 0.47 0.98
N PHE A 164 -5.54 1.11 2.15
CA PHE A 164 -4.28 1.34 2.85
C PHE A 164 -3.80 0.14 3.68
N ASP A 165 -4.41 -1.04 3.53
CA ASP A 165 -4.08 -2.26 4.31
C ASP A 165 -2.57 -2.57 4.29
N ASP A 166 -1.92 -2.22 3.18
CA ASP A 166 -0.49 -2.41 2.96
C ASP A 166 0.41 -1.21 3.32
N CYS A 167 -0.10 -0.14 3.92
CA CYS A 167 0.74 1.02 4.20
C CYS A 167 1.77 0.78 5.32
N GLY A 168 2.89 1.48 5.25
CA GLY A 168 4.00 1.31 6.19
C GLY A 168 5.23 2.17 5.90
N SER A 169 6.24 2.04 6.76
CA SER A 169 7.55 2.67 6.57
C SER A 169 8.39 1.87 5.57
N GLU A 170 8.64 2.44 4.39
CA GLU A 170 9.42 1.81 3.32
C GLU A 170 10.28 2.86 2.59
N PRO A 171 11.25 2.44 1.75
CA PRO A 171 11.94 3.34 0.84
C PRO A 171 10.96 4.00 -0.15
N GLN A 172 11.00 5.32 -0.29
CA GLN A 172 10.16 6.07 -1.22
C GLN A 172 10.84 6.16 -2.61
N SER A 173 10.46 5.28 -3.54
CA SER A 173 10.94 5.23 -4.95
C SER A 173 10.05 5.96 -5.93
#